data_AF-A0A817UT05-F1
#
_entry.id   AF-A0A817UT05-F1
#
_cell.length_a   1.000
_cell.length_b   1.000
_cell.length_c   1.000
_cell.angle_alpha   90.00
_cell.angle_beta   90.00
_cell.angle_gamma   90.00
#
_symmetry.space_group_name_H-M   'P 1'
#
loop_
_entity.id
_entity.type
_entity.pdbx_description
1 polymer ?
#
loop_
_entity_poly.entity_id
_entity_poly.type
_entity_poly.pdbx_seq_one_letter_code
_entity_poly.pdbx_strand_id
1 'polypeptide(L)'
;MLDELTQYYGFNRVIQISQLIEDFVFSIAQYNGFRSWYSHEKSNVEVARILIRIANLYYNCSAIIASQLCPDENCLYEPTYYTKLVLILFSLFAMMEDLVRNDETIGSSLTSYTISTELKNISLKLVIPQLALPERKWFDLLNKIEEYFELFKTDVEQIPLKGRLFKNGHPFVCLPSRIVNHLHYKECSGTQNFLVEVAERSAFGQILHCYQTKTKESVNIRVSFLANNNIWIEANNETFVSRSYLNGLPKFFLEDSSHLENETKFFYSHWYVNDKILIKNENKTVKLVIDLNNNEIYSNDHDKFLIPFTKDAFDPSNVLYTIFSRFEDENYILALKNNQQDSEAVIIYLPRLNLKFSIQGQKIKSEDFKDYRLSPNQHINTLFGLPQYLVIELDIETNNPIKFNRKIIIPYHPIENKKAFFSNAIQFNLDKVGKPAYFSYEIDENVKSLNSETTAGSLYLALLYFKTATLDKDAFLEMNGYEVCAEILKTCWQNCQYSDIEFNIILKFFESTCPDLEKPWSNYAGKEEEMFKSATHGLNPHHRNTYAIFLRLIYLLLSSYQTDFLIKPDGISFQLLLDFQGSY
;
A
#
# COMPACT_ATOMS: atom_id res chain seq x y z
N MET A 1 -8.44 -8.83 -51.21
CA MET A 1 -7.23 -7.96 -51.27
C MET A 1 -6.13 -8.42 -50.32
N LEU A 2 -6.32 -8.40 -49.00
CA LEU A 2 -5.32 -8.86 -48.02
C LEU A 2 -5.01 -10.37 -48.13
N ASP A 3 -6.05 -11.22 -48.22
CA ASP A 3 -5.88 -12.67 -48.43
C ASP A 3 -5.34 -13.02 -49.83
N GLU A 4 -5.60 -12.17 -50.83
CA GLU A 4 -5.06 -12.34 -52.20
C GLU A 4 -3.57 -11.99 -52.25
N LEU A 5 -3.12 -10.96 -51.52
CA LEU A 5 -1.70 -10.60 -51.47
C LEU A 5 -0.84 -11.69 -50.83
N THR A 6 -1.32 -12.34 -49.76
CA THR A 6 -0.62 -13.45 -49.10
C THR A 6 -0.69 -14.75 -49.92
N GLN A 7 -1.84 -15.07 -50.54
CA GLN A 7 -2.00 -16.25 -51.38
C GLN A 7 -1.17 -16.22 -52.67
N TYR A 8 -1.02 -15.06 -53.32
CA TYR A 8 -0.36 -14.97 -54.63
C TYR A 8 1.14 -14.61 -54.56
N TYR A 9 1.62 -13.97 -53.49
CA TYR A 9 2.96 -13.38 -53.45
C TYR A 9 3.89 -13.92 -52.35
N GLY A 10 3.37 -14.59 -51.32
CA GLY A 10 4.15 -15.19 -50.23
C GLY A 10 4.71 -14.17 -49.21
N PHE A 11 4.89 -14.59 -47.96
CA PHE A 11 5.27 -13.72 -46.83
C PHE A 11 6.56 -12.92 -47.06
N ASN A 12 7.58 -13.55 -47.65
CA ASN A 12 8.85 -12.88 -47.98
C ASN A 12 8.67 -11.70 -48.95
N ARG A 13 7.70 -11.79 -49.86
CA ARG A 13 7.42 -10.72 -50.83
C ARG A 13 6.68 -9.56 -50.18
N VAL A 14 5.85 -9.82 -49.17
CA VAL A 14 5.23 -8.78 -48.33
C VAL A 14 6.30 -7.98 -47.60
N ILE A 15 7.30 -8.66 -47.02
CA ILE A 15 8.45 -8.00 -46.37
C ILE A 15 9.24 -7.17 -47.38
N GLN A 16 9.55 -7.71 -48.56
CA GLN A 16 10.29 -6.99 -49.60
C GLN A 16 9.53 -5.74 -50.08
N ILE A 17 8.21 -5.82 -50.26
CA ILE A 17 7.39 -4.66 -50.64
C ILE A 17 7.41 -3.61 -49.53
N SER A 18 7.28 -4.01 -48.26
CA SER A 18 7.39 -3.09 -47.11
C SER A 18 8.74 -2.37 -47.09
N GLN A 19 9.83 -3.12 -47.27
CA GLN A 19 11.20 -2.58 -47.31
C GLN A 19 11.40 -1.61 -48.48
N LEU A 20 10.90 -1.93 -49.67
CA LEU A 20 10.99 -1.03 -50.82
C LEU A 20 10.27 0.31 -50.59
N ILE A 21 9.13 0.29 -49.89
CA ILE A 21 8.41 1.52 -49.54
C ILE A 21 9.16 2.30 -48.46
N GLU A 22 9.72 1.61 -47.47
CA GLU A 22 10.60 2.23 -46.46
C GLU A 22 11.79 2.92 -47.12
N ASP A 23 12.51 2.22 -47.99
CA ASP A 23 13.69 2.73 -48.70
C ASP A 23 13.33 3.90 -49.61
N PHE A 24 12.16 3.87 -50.26
CA PHE A 24 11.64 5.01 -51.02
C PHE A 24 11.45 6.23 -50.12
N VAL A 25 10.78 6.08 -48.98
CA VAL A 25 10.55 7.18 -48.02
C VAL A 25 11.86 7.73 -47.47
N PHE A 26 12.79 6.86 -47.09
CA PHE A 26 14.12 7.28 -46.63
C PHE A 26 14.88 8.05 -47.70
N SER A 27 14.84 7.58 -48.94
CA SER A 27 15.50 8.26 -50.06
C SER A 27 14.96 9.68 -50.23
N ILE A 28 13.63 9.85 -50.23
CA ILE A 28 13.03 11.18 -50.35
C ILE A 28 13.43 12.08 -49.16
N ALA A 29 13.31 11.57 -47.93
CA ALA A 29 13.64 12.33 -46.73
C ALA A 29 15.12 12.76 -46.68
N GLN A 30 16.03 11.93 -47.21
CA GLN A 30 17.46 12.18 -47.21
C GLN A 30 17.91 13.17 -48.29
N TYR A 31 17.33 13.10 -49.51
CA TYR A 31 17.82 13.90 -50.64
C TYR A 31 17.23 15.31 -50.70
N ASN A 32 15.91 15.46 -50.56
CA ASN A 32 15.21 16.74 -50.79
C ASN A 32 14.35 17.19 -49.60
N GLY A 33 14.22 16.34 -48.57
CA GLY A 33 13.14 16.48 -47.60
C GLY A 33 11.78 16.24 -48.27
N PHE A 34 10.69 16.55 -47.56
CA PHE A 34 9.33 16.32 -48.10
C PHE A 34 8.83 17.44 -49.02
N ARG A 35 9.66 18.43 -49.36
CA ARG A 35 9.33 19.51 -50.30
C ARG A 35 9.98 19.26 -51.65
N SER A 36 9.24 19.52 -52.74
CA SER A 36 9.80 19.56 -54.11
C SER A 36 10.55 18.28 -54.51
N TRP A 37 10.09 17.13 -54.02
CA TRP A 37 10.79 15.85 -54.15
C TRP A 37 10.50 15.10 -55.46
N TYR A 38 9.66 15.66 -56.34
CA TYR A 38 9.21 15.02 -57.58
C TYR A 38 9.39 15.94 -58.80
N SER A 39 9.59 15.36 -59.99
CA SER A 39 9.79 16.12 -61.23
C SER A 39 8.45 16.52 -61.89
N HIS A 40 8.45 17.63 -62.64
CA HIS A 40 7.27 18.17 -63.34
C HIS A 40 6.77 17.32 -64.53
N GLU A 41 7.35 16.13 -64.78
CA GLU A 41 6.98 15.29 -65.93
C GLU A 41 5.63 14.59 -65.76
N LYS A 42 5.12 14.46 -64.52
CA LYS A 42 3.82 13.85 -64.21
C LYS A 42 2.86 14.84 -63.54
N SER A 43 1.57 14.64 -63.79
CA SER A 43 0.50 15.37 -63.11
C SER A 43 0.56 15.15 -61.60
N ASN A 44 0.49 16.23 -60.80
CA ASN A 44 0.46 16.16 -59.33
C ASN A 44 -0.67 15.24 -58.83
N VAL A 45 -1.80 15.21 -59.52
CA VAL A 45 -2.94 14.31 -59.23
C VAL A 45 -2.56 12.84 -59.43
N GLU A 46 -1.78 12.50 -60.46
CA GLU A 46 -1.31 11.13 -60.68
C GLU A 46 -0.32 10.71 -59.58
N VAL A 47 0.60 11.60 -59.20
CA VAL A 47 1.55 11.36 -58.11
C VAL A 47 0.83 11.16 -56.78
N ALA A 48 -0.17 12.00 -56.47
CA ALA A 48 -0.97 11.84 -55.26
C ALA A 48 -1.72 10.50 -55.21
N ARG A 49 -2.32 10.05 -56.33
CA ARG A 49 -2.95 8.72 -56.41
C ARG A 49 -1.96 7.58 -56.20
N ILE A 50 -0.74 7.73 -56.70
CA ILE A 50 0.33 6.73 -56.50
C ILE A 50 0.71 6.67 -55.02
N LEU A 51 0.90 7.81 -54.36
CA LEU A 51 1.22 7.86 -52.92
C LEU A 51 0.13 7.25 -52.05
N ILE A 52 -1.16 7.53 -52.34
CA ILE A 52 -2.29 6.89 -51.67
C ILE A 52 -2.22 5.36 -51.80
N ARG A 53 -1.92 4.85 -53.00
CA ARG A 53 -1.78 3.42 -53.23
C ARG A 53 -0.59 2.84 -52.47
N ILE A 54 0.54 3.55 -52.43
CA ILE A 54 1.73 3.16 -51.66
C ILE A 54 1.41 3.11 -50.17
N ALA A 55 0.73 4.12 -49.62
CA ALA A 55 0.37 4.17 -48.20
C ALA A 55 -0.61 3.04 -47.81
N ASN A 56 -1.63 2.79 -48.63
CA ASN A 56 -2.54 1.66 -48.44
C ASN A 56 -1.82 0.31 -48.52
N LEU A 57 -0.92 0.16 -49.51
CA LEU A 57 -0.15 -1.05 -49.68
C LEU A 57 0.76 -1.29 -48.47
N TYR A 58 1.43 -0.25 -47.98
CA TYR A 58 2.29 -0.32 -46.79
C TYR A 58 1.50 -0.70 -45.54
N TYR A 59 0.36 -0.04 -45.28
CA TYR A 59 -0.52 -0.36 -44.16
C TYR A 59 -0.94 -1.84 -44.17
N ASN A 60 -1.37 -2.34 -45.33
CA ASN A 60 -1.76 -3.74 -45.50
C ASN A 60 -0.57 -4.70 -45.30
N CYS A 61 0.61 -4.38 -45.84
CA CYS A 61 1.82 -5.17 -45.62
C CYS A 61 2.20 -5.21 -44.15
N SER A 62 2.16 -4.08 -43.44
CA SER A 62 2.46 -4.02 -42.01
C SER A 62 1.45 -4.81 -41.16
N ALA A 63 0.15 -4.77 -41.51
CA ALA A 63 -0.87 -5.57 -40.84
C ALA A 63 -0.64 -7.08 -41.02
N ILE A 64 -0.28 -7.52 -42.23
CA ILE A 64 0.08 -8.92 -42.50
C ILE A 64 1.34 -9.32 -41.71
N ILE A 65 2.40 -8.50 -41.75
CA ILE A 65 3.64 -8.75 -41.02
C ILE A 65 3.37 -8.90 -39.52
N ALA A 66 2.57 -8.00 -38.93
CA ALA A 66 2.19 -8.07 -37.53
C ALA A 66 1.41 -9.37 -37.22
N SER A 67 0.40 -9.71 -38.02
CA SER A 67 -0.42 -10.92 -37.80
C SER A 67 0.36 -12.24 -37.92
N GLN A 68 1.40 -12.28 -38.76
CA GLN A 68 2.20 -13.49 -39.00
C GLN A 68 3.34 -13.64 -37.99
N LEU A 69 3.93 -12.53 -37.52
CA LEU A 69 4.99 -12.55 -36.51
C LEU A 69 4.44 -12.64 -35.09
N CYS A 70 3.17 -12.30 -34.90
CA CYS A 70 2.47 -12.33 -33.61
C CYS A 70 1.16 -13.14 -33.74
N PRO A 71 1.23 -14.48 -33.89
CA PRO A 71 0.06 -15.32 -34.19
C PRO A 71 -0.89 -15.53 -33.01
N ASP A 72 -0.47 -15.26 -31.77
CA ASP A 72 -1.33 -15.36 -30.59
C ASP A 72 -2.21 -14.11 -30.46
N GLU A 73 -3.53 -14.30 -30.28
CA GLU A 73 -4.49 -13.21 -29.96
C GLU A 73 -4.12 -12.43 -28.68
N ASN A 74 -3.20 -12.98 -27.87
CA ASN A 74 -2.67 -12.37 -26.65
C ASN A 74 -1.26 -11.78 -26.80
N CYS A 75 -0.71 -11.70 -28.01
CA CYS A 75 0.63 -11.16 -28.21
C CYS A 75 0.63 -9.66 -27.87
N LEU A 76 1.31 -9.31 -26.77
CA LEU A 76 1.51 -7.93 -26.34
C LEU A 76 2.30 -7.18 -27.41
N TYR A 77 1.61 -6.23 -28.05
CA TYR A 77 2.12 -5.06 -28.77
C TYR A 77 3.64 -4.98 -28.92
N GLU A 78 4.17 -5.22 -30.13
CA GLU A 78 5.59 -5.02 -30.45
C GLU A 78 5.80 -3.55 -30.86
N PRO A 79 6.43 -2.71 -30.01
CA PRO A 79 6.43 -1.26 -30.20
C PRO A 79 7.23 -0.80 -31.43
N THR A 80 8.15 -1.63 -31.92
CA THR A 80 9.05 -1.30 -33.03
C THR A 80 8.32 -1.31 -34.37
N TYR A 81 7.48 -2.31 -34.63
CA TYR A 81 6.68 -2.42 -35.86
C TYR A 81 5.66 -1.29 -35.96
N TYR A 82 5.00 -0.96 -34.85
CA TYR A 82 4.08 0.17 -34.80
C TYR A 82 4.82 1.50 -35.06
N THR A 83 6.03 1.65 -34.51
CA THR A 83 6.86 2.84 -34.75
C THR A 83 7.21 3.01 -36.23
N LYS A 84 7.63 1.94 -36.92
CA LYS A 84 7.89 1.99 -38.37
C LYS A 84 6.65 2.36 -39.16
N LEU A 85 5.51 1.75 -38.83
CA LEU A 85 4.22 2.03 -39.48
C LEU A 85 3.87 3.52 -39.40
N VAL A 86 3.92 4.08 -38.20
CA VAL A 86 3.59 5.50 -37.96
C VAL A 86 4.54 6.40 -38.75
N LEU A 87 5.86 6.20 -38.66
CA LEU A 87 6.82 7.10 -39.31
C LEU A 87 6.71 7.12 -40.84
N ILE A 88 6.49 5.96 -41.46
CA ILE A 88 6.31 5.87 -42.93
C ILE A 88 5.00 6.52 -43.36
N LEU A 89 3.89 6.25 -42.67
CA LEU A 89 2.60 6.85 -43.02
C LEU A 89 2.59 8.38 -42.84
N PHE A 90 3.22 8.90 -41.78
CA PHE A 90 3.38 10.35 -41.59
C PHE A 90 4.26 10.99 -42.67
N SER A 91 5.29 10.29 -43.12
CA SER A 91 6.17 10.76 -44.20
C SER A 91 5.45 10.81 -45.54
N LEU A 92 4.70 9.77 -45.89
CA LEU A 92 3.85 9.74 -47.09
C LEU A 92 2.76 10.81 -47.02
N PHE A 93 2.21 11.07 -45.84
CA PHE A 93 1.28 12.16 -45.61
C PHE A 93 1.92 13.54 -45.85
N ALA A 94 3.12 13.79 -45.32
CA ALA A 94 3.86 15.03 -45.59
C ALA A 94 4.09 15.25 -47.09
N MET A 95 4.44 14.20 -47.83
CA MET A 95 4.59 14.26 -49.30
C MET A 95 3.28 14.60 -50.02
N MET A 96 2.15 14.04 -49.56
CA MET A 96 0.82 14.33 -50.12
C MET A 96 0.36 15.75 -49.79
N GLU A 97 0.66 16.24 -48.59
CA GLU A 97 0.29 17.58 -48.16
C GLU A 97 1.07 18.66 -48.94
N ASP A 98 2.35 18.41 -49.24
CA ASP A 98 3.15 19.23 -50.16
C ASP A 98 2.51 19.30 -51.56
N LEU A 99 2.02 18.17 -52.09
CA LEU A 99 1.32 18.13 -53.37
C LEU A 99 0.02 18.95 -53.35
N VAL A 100 -0.80 18.82 -52.30
CA VAL A 100 -2.08 19.54 -52.17
C VAL A 100 -1.86 21.04 -52.12
N ARG A 101 -0.79 21.50 -51.46
CA ARG A 101 -0.46 22.93 -51.43
C ARG A 101 -0.01 23.46 -52.78
N ASN A 102 0.66 22.64 -53.57
CA ASN A 102 1.08 23.00 -54.92
C ASN A 102 -0.05 22.90 -55.96
N ASP A 103 -1.13 22.18 -55.66
CA ASP A 103 -2.30 22.01 -56.52
C ASP A 103 -3.56 21.67 -55.69
N GLU A 104 -4.36 22.72 -55.42
CA GLU A 104 -5.57 22.63 -54.59
C GLU A 104 -6.62 21.64 -55.13
N THR A 105 -6.58 21.32 -56.43
CA THR A 105 -7.54 20.38 -57.04
C THR A 105 -7.39 18.96 -56.49
N ILE A 106 -6.21 18.61 -55.99
CA ILE A 106 -5.90 17.32 -55.35
C ILE A 106 -6.66 17.16 -54.04
N GLY A 107 -6.88 18.25 -53.29
CA GLY A 107 -7.55 18.21 -51.99
C GLY A 107 -8.92 17.54 -52.06
N SER A 108 -9.68 17.81 -53.13
CA SER A 108 -10.99 17.19 -53.39
C SER A 108 -10.93 15.68 -53.70
N SER A 109 -9.81 15.19 -54.24
CA SER A 109 -9.59 13.76 -54.52
C SER A 109 -9.11 12.98 -53.29
N LEU A 110 -8.63 13.69 -52.26
CA LEU A 110 -8.16 13.12 -50.99
C LEU A 110 -9.26 13.05 -49.92
N THR A 111 -10.41 13.68 -50.11
CA THR A 111 -11.52 13.64 -49.13
C THR A 111 -12.10 12.24 -48.93
N SER A 112 -11.92 11.33 -49.89
CA SER A 112 -12.29 9.91 -49.76
C SER A 112 -11.19 9.03 -49.18
N TYR A 113 -9.98 9.57 -48.99
CA TYR A 113 -8.85 8.85 -48.42
C TYR A 113 -8.80 9.04 -46.92
N THR A 114 -9.40 8.11 -46.19
CA THR A 114 -9.51 8.15 -44.74
C THR A 114 -8.23 7.64 -44.06
N ILE A 115 -7.13 8.37 -44.17
CA ILE A 115 -6.27 8.52 -42.98
C ILE A 115 -6.91 9.70 -42.23
N SER A 116 -7.86 9.39 -41.35
CA SER A 116 -8.70 10.36 -40.62
C SER A 116 -8.01 11.71 -40.38
N THR A 117 -8.45 12.72 -41.14
CA THR A 117 -8.04 14.12 -41.02
C THR A 117 -8.74 14.85 -39.87
N GLU A 118 -9.43 14.15 -38.96
CA GLU A 118 -9.79 14.68 -37.63
C GLU A 118 -8.59 14.71 -36.65
N LEU A 119 -7.37 14.74 -37.16
CA LEU A 119 -6.12 14.93 -36.41
C LEU A 119 -5.88 16.41 -36.04
N LYS A 120 -6.90 17.16 -35.63
CA LYS A 120 -6.70 18.55 -35.19
C LYS A 120 -5.94 18.68 -33.86
N ASN A 121 -5.69 17.59 -33.13
CA ASN A 121 -5.15 17.66 -31.77
C ASN A 121 -4.05 16.65 -31.40
N ILE A 122 -3.58 15.77 -32.29
CA ILE A 122 -2.44 14.90 -31.97
C ILE A 122 -1.15 15.60 -32.39
N SER A 123 -0.48 16.21 -31.43
CA SER A 123 0.87 16.74 -31.60
C SER A 123 1.84 15.57 -31.80
N LEU A 124 2.72 15.63 -32.80
CA LEU A 124 3.86 14.73 -32.96
C LEU A 124 4.62 14.56 -31.63
N LYS A 125 4.75 15.63 -30.83
CA LYS A 125 5.36 15.62 -29.48
C LYS A 125 4.66 14.69 -28.45
N LEU A 126 3.40 14.31 -28.66
CA LEU A 126 2.67 13.37 -27.80
C LEU A 126 2.89 11.91 -28.21
N VAL A 127 3.14 11.68 -29.50
CA VAL A 127 3.32 10.33 -30.08
C VAL A 127 4.79 9.90 -29.98
N ILE A 128 5.72 10.83 -30.26
CA ILE A 128 7.17 10.58 -30.32
C ILE A 128 7.78 9.95 -29.06
N PRO A 129 7.46 10.40 -27.83
CA PRO A 129 8.04 9.81 -26.63
C PRO A 129 7.66 8.35 -26.39
N GLN A 130 6.66 7.83 -27.11
CA GLN A 130 6.14 6.46 -26.98
C GLN A 130 6.67 5.52 -28.07
N LEU A 131 7.47 6.03 -29.01
CA LEU A 131 8.00 5.26 -30.14
C LEU A 131 9.31 4.56 -29.76
N ALA A 132 9.37 3.25 -29.95
CA ALA A 132 10.62 2.48 -29.83
C ALA A 132 11.38 2.55 -31.17
N LEU A 133 12.45 3.34 -31.22
CA LEU A 133 13.24 3.56 -32.44
C LEU A 133 14.39 2.54 -32.54
N PRO A 134 14.38 1.64 -33.53
CA PRO A 134 15.34 0.53 -33.57
C PRO A 134 16.71 0.93 -34.13
N GLU A 135 16.79 1.95 -34.99
CA GLU A 135 18.03 2.33 -35.70
C GLU A 135 18.10 3.85 -35.94
N ARG A 136 19.31 4.39 -36.08
CA ARG A 136 19.58 5.84 -36.29
C ARG A 136 18.82 6.45 -37.48
N LYS A 137 18.67 5.70 -38.58
CA LYS A 137 17.92 6.18 -39.76
C LYS A 137 16.47 6.54 -39.46
N TRP A 138 15.82 5.85 -38.51
CA TRP A 138 14.44 6.16 -38.09
C TRP A 138 14.35 7.45 -37.28
N PHE A 139 15.38 7.74 -36.49
CA PHE A 139 15.50 9.01 -35.78
C PHE A 139 15.72 10.18 -36.75
N ASP A 140 16.57 9.98 -37.76
CA ASP A 140 16.80 10.98 -38.81
C ASP A 140 15.51 11.26 -39.62
N LEU A 141 14.74 10.22 -39.95
CA LEU A 141 13.44 10.36 -40.59
C LEU A 141 12.44 11.12 -39.70
N LEU A 142 12.39 10.79 -38.40
CA LEU A 142 11.52 11.48 -37.46
C LEU A 142 11.83 12.99 -37.39
N ASN A 143 13.11 13.36 -37.28
CA ASN A 143 13.51 14.75 -37.26
C ASN A 143 13.10 15.49 -38.54
N LYS A 144 13.16 14.82 -39.70
CA LYS A 144 12.70 15.39 -40.98
C LYS A 144 11.18 15.60 -41.02
N ILE A 145 10.41 14.72 -40.40
CA ILE A 145 8.96 14.88 -40.25
C ILE A 145 8.65 16.08 -39.33
N GLU A 146 9.33 16.18 -38.19
CA GLU A 146 9.16 17.31 -37.26
C GLU A 146 9.54 18.65 -37.91
N GLU A 147 10.69 18.71 -38.58
CA GLU A 147 11.16 19.90 -39.30
C GLU A 147 10.13 20.36 -40.32
N TYR A 148 9.56 19.42 -41.10
CA TYR A 148 8.51 19.73 -42.06
C TYR A 148 7.28 20.35 -41.38
N PHE A 149 6.73 19.73 -40.33
CA PHE A 149 5.50 20.22 -39.70
C PHE A 149 5.68 21.47 -38.83
N GLU A 150 6.85 21.73 -38.24
CA GLU A 150 7.13 22.96 -37.49
C GLU A 150 7.21 24.19 -38.41
N LEU A 151 7.71 24.05 -39.64
CA LEU A 151 7.74 25.13 -40.64
C LEU A 151 6.35 25.66 -41.03
N PHE A 152 5.27 24.94 -40.69
CA PHE A 152 3.89 25.32 -41.01
C PHE A 152 3.11 25.89 -39.83
N LYS A 153 3.73 26.04 -38.66
CA LYS A 153 3.11 26.75 -37.52
C LYS A 153 3.14 28.27 -37.64
N THR A 154 3.94 28.83 -38.55
CA THR A 154 4.21 30.26 -38.60
C THR A 154 3.25 31.08 -39.46
N ASP A 155 2.42 30.48 -40.33
CA ASP A 155 1.72 31.24 -41.38
C ASP A 155 0.19 31.32 -41.31
N VAL A 156 -0.46 30.93 -40.21
CA VAL A 156 -1.87 31.31 -40.00
C VAL A 156 -2.13 31.57 -38.52
N GLU A 157 -2.32 32.85 -38.15
CA GLU A 157 -3.06 33.24 -36.95
C GLU A 157 -4.50 32.70 -37.07
N GLN A 158 -4.70 31.44 -36.65
CA GLN A 158 -6.04 30.98 -36.32
C GLN A 158 -6.40 31.61 -34.98
N ILE A 159 -7.10 32.75 -35.01
CA ILE A 159 -7.88 33.23 -33.88
C ILE A 159 -9.10 32.28 -33.78
N PRO A 160 -9.18 31.37 -32.78
CA PRO A 160 -10.36 30.55 -32.64
C PRO A 160 -11.53 31.45 -32.25
N LEU A 161 -12.62 31.39 -33.02
CA LEU A 161 -13.91 31.92 -32.58
C LEU A 161 -14.31 31.21 -31.27
N LYS A 162 -14.02 31.84 -30.13
CA LYS A 162 -14.47 31.40 -28.80
C LYS A 162 -15.95 31.72 -28.63
N GLY A 163 -16.81 30.93 -29.26
CA GLY A 163 -18.22 30.87 -28.89
C GLY A 163 -18.38 30.10 -27.58
N ARG A 164 -18.93 30.73 -26.54
CA ARG A 164 -19.41 30.00 -25.35
C ARG A 164 -20.86 29.62 -25.62
N LEU A 165 -21.18 28.33 -25.58
CA LEU A 165 -22.58 27.90 -25.53
C LEU A 165 -23.14 28.38 -24.17
N PHE A 166 -24.31 29.01 -24.14
CA PHE A 166 -24.98 29.43 -22.91
C PHE A 166 -26.30 28.67 -22.73
N LYS A 167 -26.65 28.32 -21.49
CA LYS A 167 -27.98 27.84 -21.08
C LYS A 167 -28.47 28.77 -19.99
N ASN A 168 -29.63 29.42 -20.19
CA ASN A 168 -30.19 30.39 -19.24
C ASN A 168 -29.21 31.51 -18.83
N GLY A 169 -28.37 31.98 -19.76
CA GLY A 169 -27.39 33.04 -19.49
C GLY A 169 -26.08 32.58 -18.84
N HIS A 170 -25.91 31.29 -18.51
CA HIS A 170 -24.67 30.75 -17.97
C HIS A 170 -23.92 29.90 -19.01
N PRO A 171 -22.59 30.05 -19.14
CA PRO A 171 -21.81 29.27 -20.10
C PRO A 171 -21.82 27.79 -19.72
N PHE A 172 -21.90 26.90 -20.70
CA PHE A 172 -21.61 25.48 -20.47
C PHE A 172 -20.15 25.35 -20.04
N VAL A 173 -19.93 24.59 -18.97
CA VAL A 173 -18.60 24.34 -18.42
C VAL A 173 -18.32 22.85 -18.57
N CYS A 174 -17.12 22.51 -19.01
CA CYS A 174 -16.59 21.16 -18.87
C CYS A 174 -16.12 20.94 -17.43
N LEU A 175 -15.77 19.70 -17.06
CA LEU A 175 -15.14 19.46 -15.76
C LEU A 175 -13.83 20.27 -15.67
N PRO A 176 -13.58 20.97 -14.54
CA PRO A 176 -12.32 21.65 -14.30
C PRO A 176 -11.12 20.71 -14.49
N SER A 177 -9.99 21.24 -14.98
CA SER A 177 -8.77 20.46 -15.19
C SER A 177 -8.29 19.75 -13.92
N ARG A 178 -8.54 20.33 -12.74
CA ARG A 178 -8.28 19.68 -11.44
C ARG A 178 -9.05 18.37 -11.25
N ILE A 179 -10.28 18.24 -11.77
CA ILE A 179 -11.03 16.97 -11.76
C ILE A 179 -10.47 16.04 -12.81
N VAL A 180 -10.36 16.51 -14.06
CA VAL A 180 -9.94 15.68 -15.20
C VAL A 180 -8.54 15.10 -14.99
N ASN A 181 -7.67 15.84 -14.30
CA ASN A 181 -6.33 15.40 -13.95
C ASN A 181 -6.23 14.61 -12.65
N HIS A 182 -7.31 14.55 -11.87
CA HIS A 182 -7.34 13.80 -10.62
C HIS A 182 -7.14 12.30 -10.91
N LEU A 183 -6.27 11.65 -10.14
CA LEU A 183 -5.94 10.23 -10.32
C LEU A 183 -7.20 9.36 -10.38
N HIS A 184 -8.08 9.46 -9.38
CA HIS A 184 -9.33 8.69 -9.33
C HIS A 184 -10.31 8.99 -10.46
N TYR A 185 -10.38 10.23 -10.95
CA TYR A 185 -11.22 10.51 -12.11
C TYR A 185 -10.65 9.84 -13.36
N LYS A 186 -9.32 9.87 -13.52
CA LYS A 186 -8.64 9.15 -14.61
C LYS A 186 -8.82 7.65 -14.54
N GLU A 187 -8.86 7.09 -13.33
CA GLU A 187 -9.15 5.67 -13.13
C GLU A 187 -10.59 5.32 -13.52
N CYS A 188 -11.58 6.15 -13.16
CA CYS A 188 -13.00 5.87 -13.40
C CYS A 188 -13.46 6.18 -14.83
N SER A 189 -12.94 7.26 -15.42
CA SER A 189 -13.45 7.85 -16.67
C SER A 189 -12.34 8.10 -17.70
N GLY A 190 -11.12 7.63 -17.45
CA GLY A 190 -9.97 7.86 -18.34
C GLY A 190 -9.65 9.34 -18.47
N THR A 191 -9.25 9.76 -19.66
CA THR A 191 -8.99 11.17 -19.97
C THR A 191 -10.24 11.92 -20.46
N GLN A 192 -11.42 11.30 -20.39
CA GLN A 192 -12.64 11.85 -20.97
C GLN A 192 -13.13 13.06 -20.17
N ASN A 193 -13.57 14.11 -20.87
CA ASN A 193 -14.19 15.29 -20.28
C ASN A 193 -15.55 15.50 -20.92
N PHE A 194 -16.55 15.87 -20.12
CA PHE A 194 -17.94 15.99 -20.56
C PHE A 194 -18.49 17.36 -20.20
N LEU A 195 -19.57 17.74 -20.89
CA LEU A 195 -20.35 18.91 -20.53
C LEU A 195 -21.09 18.64 -19.22
N VAL A 196 -20.93 19.53 -18.25
CA VAL A 196 -21.52 19.38 -16.93
C VAL A 196 -22.37 20.58 -16.55
N GLU A 197 -23.39 20.29 -15.75
CA GLU A 197 -24.18 21.29 -15.03
C GLU A 197 -23.58 21.42 -13.63
N VAL A 198 -23.26 22.65 -13.23
CA VAL A 198 -22.78 22.94 -11.88
C VAL A 198 -23.99 23.04 -10.97
N ALA A 199 -23.99 22.24 -9.90
CA ALA A 199 -25.00 22.26 -8.86
C ALA A 199 -24.33 22.42 -7.50
N GLU A 200 -25.09 22.87 -6.52
CA GLU A 200 -24.67 22.91 -5.12
C GLU A 200 -25.47 21.88 -4.34
N ARG A 201 -24.79 21.15 -3.46
CA ARG A 201 -25.41 20.15 -2.58
C ARG A 201 -24.93 20.35 -1.16
N SER A 202 -25.84 20.25 -0.19
CA SER A 202 -25.45 20.15 1.20
C SER A 202 -25.00 18.71 1.52
N ALA A 203 -23.74 18.54 1.94
CA ALA A 203 -23.17 17.29 2.42
C ALA A 203 -22.03 17.59 3.41
N PHE A 204 -21.80 16.74 4.41
CA PHE A 204 -20.82 16.96 5.49
C PHE A 204 -21.03 18.28 6.27
N GLY A 205 -22.28 18.74 6.39
CA GLY A 205 -22.60 20.06 6.97
C GLY A 205 -22.06 21.26 6.16
N GLN A 206 -21.59 21.03 4.93
CA GLN A 206 -21.03 22.05 4.03
C GLN A 206 -21.81 22.08 2.71
N ILE A 207 -21.69 23.19 1.97
CA ILE A 207 -22.19 23.29 0.61
C ILE A 207 -21.07 22.85 -0.33
N LEU A 208 -21.25 21.72 -0.99
CA LEU A 208 -20.32 21.19 -1.98
C LEU A 208 -20.71 21.62 -3.38
N HIS A 209 -19.71 21.96 -4.19
CA HIS A 209 -19.89 22.12 -5.64
C HIS A 209 -19.85 20.75 -6.31
N CYS A 210 -20.94 20.44 -7.03
CA CYS A 210 -21.14 19.22 -7.79
C CYS A 210 -21.17 19.53 -9.29
N TYR A 211 -20.64 18.62 -10.09
CA TYR A 211 -20.64 18.69 -11.55
C TYR A 211 -21.36 17.47 -12.10
N GLN A 212 -22.54 17.65 -12.68
CA GLN A 212 -23.35 16.54 -13.17
C GLN A 212 -23.42 16.52 -14.71
N THR A 213 -23.22 15.36 -15.31
CA THR A 213 -23.36 15.14 -16.75
C THR A 213 -24.80 15.34 -17.21
N LYS A 214 -24.97 15.89 -18.43
CA LYS A 214 -26.27 16.32 -18.95
C LYS A 214 -26.94 15.32 -19.89
N THR A 215 -26.24 14.30 -20.35
CA THR A 215 -26.69 13.40 -21.41
C THR A 215 -27.63 12.31 -20.86
N LYS A 216 -28.87 12.28 -21.36
CA LYS A 216 -29.85 11.21 -21.04
C LYS A 216 -29.45 9.83 -21.57
N GLU A 217 -28.54 9.77 -22.53
CA GLU A 217 -28.16 8.55 -23.26
C GLU A 217 -26.81 7.96 -22.81
N SER A 218 -26.06 8.64 -21.95
CA SER A 218 -24.80 8.13 -21.42
C SER A 218 -24.78 8.14 -19.89
N VAL A 219 -23.76 7.48 -19.35
CA VAL A 219 -23.53 7.29 -17.91
C VAL A 219 -23.82 8.59 -17.14
N ASN A 220 -24.77 8.57 -16.21
CA ASN A 220 -25.05 9.75 -15.37
C ASN A 220 -23.92 9.88 -14.34
N ILE A 221 -22.85 10.56 -14.74
CA ILE A 221 -21.70 10.87 -13.91
C ILE A 221 -21.96 12.19 -13.17
N ARG A 222 -21.75 12.19 -11.87
CA ARG A 222 -21.70 13.35 -10.99
C ARG A 222 -20.37 13.35 -10.28
N VAL A 223 -19.71 14.51 -10.18
CA VAL A 223 -18.47 14.67 -9.42
C VAL A 223 -18.65 15.75 -8.38
N SER A 224 -18.45 15.42 -7.10
CA SER A 224 -18.51 16.34 -5.95
C SER A 224 -17.10 16.56 -5.42
N PHE A 225 -16.73 17.82 -5.17
CA PHE A 225 -15.48 18.12 -4.47
C PHE A 225 -15.66 18.02 -2.97
N LEU A 226 -14.74 17.30 -2.32
CA LEU A 226 -14.61 17.25 -0.87
C LEU A 226 -13.47 18.16 -0.41
N ALA A 227 -13.35 18.35 0.90
CA ALA A 227 -12.19 18.99 1.50
C ALA A 227 -10.89 18.25 1.13
N ASN A 228 -9.75 18.95 1.21
CA ASN A 228 -8.40 18.39 0.96
C ASN A 228 -8.19 17.81 -0.44
N ASN A 229 -8.83 18.40 -1.47
CA ASN A 229 -8.74 17.98 -2.89
C ASN A 229 -9.27 16.57 -3.19
N ASN A 230 -9.94 15.91 -2.25
CA ASN A 230 -10.59 14.64 -2.51
C ASN A 230 -11.80 14.84 -3.43
N ILE A 231 -12.10 13.84 -4.26
CA ILE A 231 -13.27 13.84 -5.14
C ILE A 231 -14.16 12.63 -4.85
N TRP A 232 -15.45 12.86 -4.96
CA TRP A 232 -16.50 11.86 -4.92
C TRP A 232 -17.14 11.80 -6.31
N ILE A 233 -17.12 10.64 -6.96
CA ILE A 233 -17.74 10.44 -8.28
C ILE A 233 -18.94 9.50 -8.12
N GLU A 234 -20.12 9.87 -8.56
CA GLU A 234 -21.27 8.96 -8.71
C GLU A 234 -21.43 8.71 -10.21
N ALA A 235 -21.48 7.46 -10.68
CA ALA A 235 -21.73 7.11 -12.08
C ALA A 235 -22.70 5.94 -12.13
N ASN A 236 -23.85 6.09 -12.81
CA ASN A 236 -24.83 4.99 -12.98
C ASN A 236 -25.30 4.31 -11.68
N ASN A 237 -25.53 5.09 -10.62
CA ASN A 237 -25.85 4.61 -9.27
C ASN A 237 -24.70 3.87 -8.57
N GLU A 238 -23.52 3.82 -9.18
CA GLU A 238 -22.29 3.41 -8.52
C GLU A 238 -21.60 4.65 -7.96
N THR A 239 -21.13 4.58 -6.72
CA THR A 239 -20.37 5.67 -6.12
C THR A 239 -18.92 5.24 -6.02
N PHE A 240 -18.01 6.16 -6.32
CA PHE A 240 -16.57 6.04 -6.18
C PHE A 240 -16.12 7.04 -5.13
N VAL A 241 -15.53 6.51 -4.07
CA VAL A 241 -14.89 7.28 -3.02
C VAL A 241 -13.42 6.93 -3.03
N SER A 242 -12.56 7.94 -2.97
CA SER A 242 -11.12 7.71 -2.87
C SER A 242 -10.78 6.85 -1.65
N ARG A 243 -9.78 5.95 -1.78
CA ARG A 243 -9.18 5.24 -0.63
C ARG A 243 -8.69 6.21 0.44
N SER A 244 -8.32 7.44 0.05
CA SER A 244 -7.94 8.47 1.01
C SER A 244 -9.06 8.83 2.00
N TYR A 245 -10.32 8.58 1.65
CA TYR A 245 -11.46 8.78 2.54
C TYR A 245 -11.55 7.69 3.63
N LEU A 246 -10.92 6.53 3.39
CA LEU A 246 -10.72 5.52 4.42
C LEU A 246 -9.49 5.81 5.29
N ASN A 247 -8.62 6.76 4.91
CA ASN A 247 -7.47 7.15 5.72
C ASN A 247 -7.99 7.86 6.97
N GLY A 248 -7.86 7.20 8.13
CA GLY A 248 -8.42 7.66 9.41
C GLY A 248 -9.47 6.72 9.98
N LEU A 249 -9.96 5.75 9.21
CA LEU A 249 -10.65 4.60 9.78
C LEU A 249 -9.64 3.70 10.50
N PRO A 250 -10.02 3.08 11.63
CA PRO A 250 -9.20 2.06 12.26
C PRO A 250 -8.78 0.98 11.26
N LYS A 251 -7.47 0.72 11.15
CA LYS A 251 -6.86 -0.28 10.25
C LYS A 251 -7.47 -1.66 10.42
N PHE A 252 -7.91 -2.01 11.63
CA PHE A 252 -8.63 -3.25 11.90
C PHE A 252 -9.78 -3.52 10.90
N PHE A 253 -10.51 -2.49 10.49
CA PHE A 253 -11.61 -2.64 9.53
C PHE A 253 -11.16 -2.77 8.08
N LEU A 254 -9.91 -2.40 7.78
CA LEU A 254 -9.30 -2.52 6.46
C LEU A 254 -8.68 -3.90 6.25
N GLU A 255 -8.15 -4.51 7.31
CA GLU A 255 -7.55 -5.86 7.28
C GLU A 255 -8.60 -6.97 7.13
N ASP A 256 -9.74 -6.86 7.82
CA ASP A 256 -10.88 -7.81 7.70
C ASP A 256 -11.59 -7.73 6.33
N SER A 257 -11.30 -6.68 5.57
CA SER A 257 -11.72 -6.53 4.19
C SER A 257 -10.61 -7.00 3.25
N SER A 258 -10.35 -8.30 3.20
CA SER A 258 -9.42 -8.96 2.26
C SER A 258 -9.65 -8.57 0.79
N HIS A 259 -10.87 -8.13 0.47
CA HIS A 259 -11.27 -7.56 -0.81
C HIS A 259 -10.87 -6.10 -1.03
N LEU A 260 -10.22 -5.43 -0.06
CA LEU A 260 -9.64 -4.08 -0.14
C LEU A 260 -8.11 -4.08 -0.35
N GLU A 261 -7.43 -5.24 -0.30
CA GLU A 261 -5.96 -5.30 -0.39
C GLU A 261 -5.43 -5.77 -1.74
N ASN A 262 -6.21 -6.59 -2.46
CA ASN A 262 -5.85 -7.03 -3.80
C ASN A 262 -6.54 -6.18 -4.86
N GLU A 263 -5.73 -5.57 -5.72
CA GLU A 263 -6.08 -4.79 -6.90
C GLU A 263 -6.19 -3.27 -6.71
N THR A 264 -5.54 -2.55 -7.63
CA THR A 264 -5.49 -1.09 -7.78
C THR A 264 -6.84 -0.44 -8.12
N LYS A 265 -7.96 -1.14 -7.88
CA LYS A 265 -9.30 -0.78 -8.35
C LYS A 265 -10.35 -1.12 -7.29
N PHE A 266 -10.90 -0.13 -6.61
CA PHE A 266 -12.09 -0.33 -5.77
C PHE A 266 -13.33 0.27 -6.42
N PHE A 267 -14.28 -0.60 -6.77
CA PHE A 267 -15.64 -0.24 -7.19
C PHE A 267 -16.57 -0.41 -5.98
N TYR A 268 -17.09 0.71 -5.43
CA TYR A 268 -18.04 0.68 -4.30
C TYR A 268 -19.50 0.51 -4.75
N SER A 269 -19.74 -0.02 -5.95
CA SER A 269 -21.07 -0.08 -6.58
C SER A 269 -22.16 -0.76 -5.75
N HIS A 270 -21.79 -1.61 -4.79
CA HIS A 270 -22.72 -2.38 -3.96
C HIS A 270 -22.71 -1.98 -2.47
N TRP A 271 -21.99 -0.92 -2.13
CA TRP A 271 -21.75 -0.45 -0.77
C TRP A 271 -22.28 0.96 -0.52
N TYR A 272 -22.77 1.68 -1.52
CA TYR A 272 -23.30 3.03 -1.30
C TYR A 272 -24.82 3.08 -1.38
N VAL A 273 -25.49 3.52 -0.30
CA VAL A 273 -26.96 3.68 -0.25
C VAL A 273 -27.32 4.89 0.60
N ASN A 274 -28.11 5.83 0.05
CA ASN A 274 -28.67 6.98 0.78
C ASN A 274 -27.63 7.77 1.58
N ASP A 275 -26.53 8.20 0.95
CA ASP A 275 -25.43 8.95 1.59
C ASP A 275 -24.69 8.16 2.69
N LYS A 276 -24.72 6.82 2.59
CA LYS A 276 -24.02 5.91 3.49
C LYS A 276 -23.13 4.94 2.73
N ILE A 277 -21.93 4.68 3.26
CA ILE A 277 -21.03 3.62 2.80
C ILE A 277 -21.19 2.41 3.73
N LEU A 278 -21.56 1.27 3.17
CA LEU A 278 -21.79 -0.01 3.83
C LEU A 278 -20.56 -0.89 3.64
N ILE A 279 -19.72 -1.00 4.67
CA ILE A 279 -18.57 -1.92 4.65
C ILE A 279 -19.08 -3.30 5.02
N LYS A 280 -18.87 -4.29 4.13
CA LYS A 280 -19.32 -5.67 4.31
C LYS A 280 -18.13 -6.59 4.54
N ASN A 281 -18.31 -7.68 5.30
CA ASN A 281 -17.31 -8.74 5.38
C ASN A 281 -17.36 -9.68 4.17
N GLU A 282 -16.48 -10.68 4.14
CA GLU A 282 -16.42 -11.73 3.09
C GLU A 282 -17.77 -12.43 2.87
N ASN A 283 -18.58 -12.58 3.93
CA ASN A 283 -19.92 -13.16 3.88
C ASN A 283 -21.01 -12.18 3.40
N LYS A 284 -20.64 -11.00 2.89
CA LYS A 284 -21.53 -9.91 2.44
C LYS A 284 -22.44 -9.34 3.52
N THR A 285 -22.18 -9.62 4.80
CA THR A 285 -22.91 -9.00 5.92
C THR A 285 -22.34 -7.61 6.19
N VAL A 286 -23.21 -6.61 6.36
CA VAL A 286 -22.79 -5.23 6.63
C VAL A 286 -22.23 -5.16 8.04
N LYS A 287 -20.95 -4.79 8.15
CA LYS A 287 -20.21 -4.62 9.40
C LYS A 287 -20.20 -3.19 9.87
N LEU A 288 -19.96 -2.25 8.94
CA LEU A 288 -19.98 -0.83 9.24
C LEU A 288 -20.89 -0.07 8.28
N VAL A 289 -21.40 1.04 8.78
CA VAL A 289 -22.17 2.02 8.03
C VAL A 289 -21.55 3.39 8.28
N ILE A 290 -20.84 3.93 7.30
CA ILE A 290 -20.30 5.29 7.33
C ILE A 290 -21.39 6.23 6.83
N ASP A 291 -21.96 7.04 7.72
CA ASP A 291 -22.88 8.11 7.37
C ASP A 291 -22.08 9.34 6.92
N LEU A 292 -22.12 9.62 5.61
CA LEU A 292 -21.38 10.73 5.03
C LEU A 292 -21.98 12.08 5.40
N ASN A 293 -23.28 12.17 5.63
CA ASN A 293 -23.91 13.44 5.97
C ASN A 293 -23.50 13.92 7.36
N ASN A 294 -23.43 12.99 8.29
CA ASN A 294 -23.08 13.27 9.69
C ASN A 294 -21.58 13.10 9.98
N ASN A 295 -20.81 12.54 9.03
CA ASN A 295 -19.41 12.15 9.22
C ASN A 295 -19.23 11.20 10.43
N GLU A 296 -20.12 10.21 10.52
CA GLU A 296 -20.16 9.24 11.61
C GLU A 296 -20.04 7.83 11.07
N ILE A 297 -19.53 6.91 11.90
CA ILE A 297 -19.39 5.52 11.52
C ILE A 297 -20.16 4.69 12.53
N TYR A 298 -21.09 3.87 12.07
CA TYR A 298 -21.83 2.92 12.88
C TYR A 298 -21.28 1.51 12.71
N SER A 299 -21.08 0.79 13.80
CA SER A 299 -20.71 -0.62 13.80
C SER A 299 -21.92 -1.48 14.11
N ASN A 300 -22.32 -2.30 13.14
CA ASN A 300 -23.41 -3.25 13.30
C ASN A 300 -23.05 -4.39 14.26
N ASP A 301 -21.77 -4.77 14.33
CA ASP A 301 -21.31 -5.82 15.23
C ASP A 301 -21.42 -5.43 16.70
N HIS A 302 -21.26 -4.14 16.98
CA HIS A 302 -21.32 -3.60 18.33
C HIS A 302 -22.63 -2.87 18.66
N ASP A 303 -23.47 -2.64 17.65
CA ASP A 303 -24.70 -1.84 17.75
C ASP A 303 -24.43 -0.44 18.32
N LYS A 304 -23.35 0.20 17.85
CA LYS A 304 -22.81 1.47 18.38
C LYS A 304 -22.13 2.32 17.32
N PHE A 305 -22.05 3.63 17.59
CA PHE A 305 -21.26 4.55 16.76
C PHE A 305 -19.80 4.57 17.21
N LEU A 306 -18.88 4.71 16.26
CA LEU A 306 -17.45 4.83 16.47
C LEU A 306 -17.04 6.29 16.65
N ILE A 307 -16.11 6.51 17.56
CA ILE A 307 -15.35 7.74 17.73
C ILE A 307 -13.94 7.45 17.24
N PRO A 308 -13.39 8.23 16.29
CA PRO A 308 -12.00 8.09 15.87
C PRO A 308 -11.07 8.20 17.08
N PHE A 309 -10.23 7.19 17.32
CA PHE A 309 -9.31 7.19 18.45
C PHE A 309 -7.99 7.90 18.13
N THR A 310 -8.09 9.18 17.78
CA THR A 310 -6.93 9.99 17.37
C THR A 310 -6.66 11.10 18.39
N LYS A 311 -5.42 11.59 18.40
CA LYS A 311 -4.98 12.74 19.21
C LYS A 311 -5.81 14.02 18.99
N ASP A 312 -6.41 14.17 17.82
CA ASP A 312 -7.22 15.35 17.49
C ASP A 312 -8.67 15.19 17.97
N ALA A 313 -9.18 13.95 18.00
CA ALA A 313 -10.52 13.62 18.47
C ALA A 313 -10.60 13.50 20.00
N PHE A 314 -9.51 13.07 20.63
CA PHE A 314 -9.36 13.02 22.08
C PHE A 314 -8.29 14.02 22.50
N ASP A 315 -8.64 15.01 23.33
CA ASP A 315 -7.66 15.92 23.94
C ASP A 315 -6.47 15.11 24.50
N PRO A 316 -5.20 15.45 24.22
CA PRO A 316 -4.05 14.76 24.80
C PRO A 316 -4.03 14.72 26.33
N SER A 317 -4.78 15.60 27.00
CA SER A 317 -5.01 15.56 28.45
C SER A 317 -6.04 14.50 28.88
N ASN A 318 -6.74 13.88 27.92
CA ASN A 318 -7.70 12.82 28.15
C ASN A 318 -6.98 11.54 28.62
N VAL A 319 -7.33 11.14 29.84
CA VAL A 319 -6.77 9.95 30.51
C VAL A 319 -7.01 8.67 29.69
N LEU A 320 -8.14 8.55 28.98
CA LEU A 320 -8.41 7.39 28.13
C LEU A 320 -7.42 7.29 26.99
N TYR A 321 -7.23 8.39 26.26
CA TYR A 321 -6.32 8.42 25.12
C TYR A 321 -4.90 8.09 25.57
N THR A 322 -4.38 8.78 26.58
CA THR A 322 -3.01 8.56 27.08
C THR A 322 -2.75 7.13 27.58
N ILE A 323 -3.75 6.48 28.19
CA ILE A 323 -3.58 5.10 28.68
C ILE A 323 -3.61 4.11 27.51
N PHE A 324 -4.63 4.17 26.65
CA PHE A 324 -4.82 3.14 25.63
C PHE A 324 -3.89 3.31 24.42
N SER A 325 -3.55 4.54 24.00
CA SER A 325 -2.61 4.77 22.87
C SER A 325 -1.16 4.38 23.23
N ARG A 326 -0.82 4.33 24.52
CA ARG A 326 0.44 3.77 25.00
C ARG A 326 0.44 2.24 24.95
N PHE A 327 -0.72 1.62 25.12
CA PHE A 327 -0.87 0.17 25.23
C PHE A 327 -1.00 -0.50 23.85
N GLU A 328 -1.66 0.15 22.89
CA GLU A 328 -1.94 -0.37 21.55
C GLU A 328 -1.88 0.76 20.51
N ASP A 329 -1.64 0.42 19.24
CA ASP A 329 -1.66 1.37 18.13
C ASP A 329 -3.07 1.96 17.94
N GLU A 330 -3.16 3.29 17.84
CA GLU A 330 -4.41 4.06 17.72
C GLU A 330 -5.33 3.56 16.60
N ASN A 331 -4.77 3.05 15.51
CA ASN A 331 -5.55 2.52 14.39
C ASN A 331 -6.22 1.19 14.71
N TYR A 332 -5.94 0.58 15.86
CA TYR A 332 -6.54 -0.66 16.33
C TYR A 332 -7.30 -0.45 17.64
N ILE A 333 -7.60 0.79 18.03
CA ILE A 333 -8.42 1.11 19.20
C ILE A 333 -9.78 1.59 18.73
N LEU A 334 -10.84 0.92 19.18
CA LEU A 334 -12.22 1.28 18.88
C LEU A 334 -12.86 1.94 20.09
N ALA A 335 -13.09 3.25 20.01
CA ALA A 335 -13.96 3.95 20.96
C ALA A 335 -15.39 3.97 20.43
N LEU A 336 -16.36 3.56 21.25
CA LEU A 336 -17.75 3.37 20.86
C LEU A 336 -18.69 4.20 21.75
N LYS A 337 -19.69 4.84 21.15
CA LYS A 337 -20.75 5.63 21.82
C LYS A 337 -22.15 5.09 21.48
N ASN A 338 -23.13 5.37 22.34
CA ASN A 338 -24.50 4.86 22.16
C ASN A 338 -25.25 5.59 21.05
N ASN A 339 -25.22 6.92 21.07
CA ASN A 339 -25.96 7.75 20.12
C ASN A 339 -25.04 8.68 19.33
N GLN A 340 -25.56 9.19 18.21
CA GLN A 340 -24.87 10.17 17.36
C GLN A 340 -24.51 11.46 18.12
N GLN A 341 -25.41 11.93 18.98
CA GLN A 341 -25.23 13.18 19.73
C GLN A 341 -24.26 13.05 20.92
N ASP A 342 -23.90 11.83 21.31
CA ASP A 342 -23.00 11.63 22.44
C ASP A 342 -21.58 12.03 22.04
N SER A 343 -20.90 12.77 22.91
CA SER A 343 -19.49 13.14 22.72
C SER A 343 -18.51 12.17 23.40
N GLU A 344 -19.00 11.33 24.31
CA GLU A 344 -18.17 10.48 25.16
C GLU A 344 -18.26 9.01 24.74
N ALA A 345 -17.12 8.32 24.81
CA ALA A 345 -17.07 6.88 24.63
C ALA A 345 -17.70 6.17 25.82
N VAL A 346 -18.53 5.18 25.54
CA VAL A 346 -19.13 4.26 26.52
C VAL A 346 -18.36 2.94 26.57
N ILE A 347 -17.67 2.59 25.48
CA ILE A 347 -16.86 1.36 25.39
C ILE A 347 -15.55 1.67 24.67
N ILE A 348 -14.44 1.13 25.18
CA ILE A 348 -13.16 1.01 24.47
C ILE A 348 -12.93 -0.47 24.17
N TYR A 349 -12.73 -0.81 22.91
CA TYR A 349 -12.46 -2.17 22.46
C TYR A 349 -11.13 -2.22 21.69
N LEU A 350 -10.32 -3.23 22.01
CA LEU A 350 -8.99 -3.48 21.47
C LEU A 350 -9.05 -4.81 20.70
N PRO A 351 -9.42 -4.82 19.40
CA PRO A 351 -9.82 -6.03 18.71
C PRO A 351 -8.70 -7.08 18.60
N ARG A 352 -7.46 -6.65 18.34
CA ARG A 352 -6.32 -7.58 18.22
C ARG A 352 -5.94 -8.24 19.54
N LEU A 353 -6.17 -7.54 20.64
CA LEU A 353 -5.93 -8.05 21.99
C LEU A 353 -7.16 -8.78 22.54
N ASN A 354 -8.32 -8.66 21.87
CA ASN A 354 -9.62 -9.12 22.37
C ASN A 354 -9.87 -8.64 23.81
N LEU A 355 -9.69 -7.34 24.04
CA LEU A 355 -9.91 -6.69 25.33
C LEU A 355 -10.95 -5.58 25.20
N LYS A 356 -11.91 -5.54 26.11
CA LYS A 356 -13.03 -4.61 26.12
C LYS A 356 -13.22 -3.98 27.50
N PHE A 357 -13.44 -2.66 27.48
CA PHE A 357 -13.63 -1.85 28.66
C PHE A 357 -14.89 -1.01 28.52
N SER A 358 -15.78 -1.05 29.52
CA SER A 358 -16.98 -0.22 29.60
C SER A 358 -16.74 0.99 30.50
N ILE A 359 -17.19 2.16 30.06
CA ILE A 359 -17.02 3.43 30.75
C ILE A 359 -18.34 3.76 31.46
N GLN A 360 -18.29 3.88 32.78
CA GLN A 360 -19.42 4.20 33.65
C GLN A 360 -19.04 5.36 34.57
N GLY A 361 -19.30 6.60 34.12
CA GLY A 361 -18.80 7.80 34.77
C GLY A 361 -17.28 7.83 34.75
N GLN A 362 -16.64 7.95 35.92
CA GLN A 362 -15.18 7.93 36.04
C GLN A 362 -14.58 6.51 36.12
N LYS A 363 -15.41 5.47 36.23
CA LYS A 363 -14.94 4.08 36.33
C LYS A 363 -14.88 3.46 34.94
N ILE A 364 -13.77 2.80 34.63
CA ILE A 364 -13.56 2.06 33.38
C ILE A 364 -13.48 0.58 33.74
N LYS A 365 -14.56 -0.17 33.58
CA LYS A 365 -14.65 -1.59 33.98
C LYS A 365 -14.17 -2.50 32.86
N SER A 366 -13.39 -3.53 33.18
CA SER A 366 -13.03 -4.56 32.21
C SER A 366 -14.21 -5.52 32.02
N GLU A 367 -14.52 -5.86 30.78
CA GLU A 367 -15.51 -6.91 30.49
C GLU A 367 -14.87 -8.31 30.48
N ASP A 368 -13.58 -8.42 30.13
CA ASP A 368 -12.86 -9.70 30.06
C ASP A 368 -12.33 -10.15 31.42
N PHE A 369 -11.93 -9.22 32.28
CA PHE A 369 -11.56 -9.48 33.67
C PHE A 369 -12.73 -9.12 34.56
N LYS A 370 -13.62 -10.11 34.79
CA LYS A 370 -14.80 -9.93 35.62
C LYS A 370 -14.43 -9.34 36.99
N ASP A 371 -15.21 -8.37 37.44
CA ASP A 371 -15.02 -7.67 38.71
C ASP A 371 -13.75 -6.81 38.78
N TYR A 372 -13.05 -6.57 37.66
CA TYR A 372 -11.94 -5.63 37.59
C TYR A 372 -12.31 -4.34 36.86
N ARG A 373 -11.63 -3.26 37.23
CA ARG A 373 -11.62 -1.97 36.56
C ARG A 373 -10.20 -1.52 36.27
N LEU A 374 -10.03 -0.64 35.30
CA LEU A 374 -8.77 0.04 35.07
C LEU A 374 -8.39 0.84 36.32
N SER A 375 -7.18 0.61 36.82
CA SER A 375 -6.68 1.33 37.99
C SER A 375 -6.46 2.80 37.64
N PRO A 376 -6.86 3.76 38.49
CA PRO A 376 -6.47 5.16 38.30
C PRO A 376 -4.95 5.34 38.41
N ASN A 377 -4.26 4.41 39.09
CA ASN A 377 -2.82 4.38 39.19
C ASN A 377 -2.24 3.35 38.19
N GLN A 378 -1.75 3.83 37.06
CA GLN A 378 -1.11 3.00 36.03
C GLN A 378 0.40 2.79 36.29
N HIS A 379 0.86 2.82 37.54
CA HIS A 379 2.24 2.51 37.91
C HIS A 379 2.35 1.13 38.57
N ILE A 380 3.39 0.38 38.18
CA ILE A 380 3.71 -0.97 38.68
C ILE A 380 5.01 -1.02 39.52
N ASN A 381 5.76 0.09 39.61
CA ASN A 381 7.00 0.25 40.39
C ASN A 381 8.12 -0.78 40.09
N THR A 382 8.01 -1.52 38.98
CA THR A 382 8.99 -2.49 38.47
C THR A 382 9.01 -2.46 36.94
N LEU A 383 9.85 -3.28 36.29
CA LEU A 383 10.02 -3.33 34.83
C LEU A 383 10.33 -1.93 34.25
N PHE A 384 11.31 -1.26 34.83
CA PHE A 384 11.69 0.10 34.43
C PHE A 384 12.00 0.18 32.94
N GLY A 385 11.30 1.07 32.23
CA GLY A 385 11.45 1.20 30.79
C GLY A 385 10.49 0.34 29.97
N LEU A 386 9.55 -0.38 30.59
CA LEU A 386 8.41 -0.98 29.89
C LEU A 386 7.27 0.05 29.74
N PRO A 387 6.92 0.52 28.53
CA PRO A 387 5.82 1.46 28.34
C PRO A 387 4.44 0.79 28.22
N GLN A 388 4.37 -0.37 27.56
CA GLN A 388 3.12 -1.02 27.13
C GLN A 388 2.59 -1.95 28.21
N TYR A 389 1.75 -1.44 29.11
CA TYR A 389 0.96 -2.26 30.02
C TYR A 389 -0.29 -1.52 30.50
N LEU A 390 -1.28 -2.29 30.94
CA LEU A 390 -2.44 -1.80 31.70
C LEU A 390 -2.44 -2.40 33.09
N VAL A 391 -2.73 -1.57 34.09
CA VAL A 391 -3.00 -2.04 35.44
C VAL A 391 -4.50 -2.03 35.68
N ILE A 392 -5.03 -3.18 36.07
CA ILE A 392 -6.41 -3.33 36.50
C ILE A 392 -6.45 -3.67 37.98
N GLU A 393 -7.51 -3.27 38.66
CA GLU A 393 -7.75 -3.53 40.07
C GLU A 393 -9.19 -4.00 40.29
N LEU A 394 -9.44 -4.76 41.34
CA LEU A 394 -10.78 -5.23 41.64
C LEU A 394 -11.72 -4.04 41.90
N ASP A 395 -12.89 -4.00 41.25
CA ASP A 395 -13.97 -3.02 41.44
C ASP A 395 -14.77 -3.36 42.70
N ILE A 396 -14.07 -3.35 43.83
CA ILE A 396 -14.61 -3.71 45.13
C ILE A 396 -15.16 -2.45 45.82
N GLU A 397 -16.46 -2.46 46.13
CA GLU A 397 -17.04 -1.62 47.19
C GLU A 397 -17.00 -2.30 48.57
N THR A 398 -16.57 -3.56 48.64
CA THR A 398 -16.64 -4.38 49.86
C THR A 398 -15.39 -4.26 50.75
N ASN A 399 -15.62 -4.12 52.06
CA ASN A 399 -14.61 -3.88 53.12
C ASN A 399 -13.61 -5.03 53.39
N ASN A 400 -13.48 -6.02 52.50
CA ASN A 400 -12.57 -7.14 52.71
C ASN A 400 -11.31 -6.99 51.83
N PRO A 401 -10.12 -6.78 52.42
CA PRO A 401 -8.88 -6.75 51.67
C PRO A 401 -8.57 -8.15 51.15
N ILE A 402 -8.83 -8.39 49.87
CA ILE A 402 -8.39 -9.60 49.18
C ILE A 402 -6.87 -9.51 48.97
N LYS A 403 -6.17 -10.65 49.02
CA LYS A 403 -4.70 -10.73 48.95
C LYS A 403 -4.12 -10.22 47.61
N PHE A 404 -4.89 -10.28 46.52
CA PHE A 404 -4.49 -9.85 45.18
C PHE A 404 -5.51 -8.86 44.61
N ASN A 405 -5.29 -7.57 44.84
CA ASN A 405 -6.24 -6.54 44.42
C ASN A 405 -5.92 -5.97 43.03
N ARG A 406 -4.77 -6.30 42.44
CA ARG A 406 -4.31 -5.73 41.16
C ARG A 406 -3.75 -6.80 40.23
N LYS A 407 -4.01 -6.64 38.93
CA LYS A 407 -3.39 -7.41 37.84
C LYS A 407 -2.76 -6.46 36.83
N ILE A 408 -1.69 -6.90 36.20
CA ILE A 408 -1.03 -6.20 35.09
C ILE A 408 -1.30 -7.00 33.82
N ILE A 409 -1.75 -6.32 32.78
CA ILE A 409 -1.90 -6.88 31.45
C ILE A 409 -0.76 -6.32 30.60
N ILE A 410 0.04 -7.19 30.00
CA ILE A 410 1.13 -6.83 29.10
C ILE A 410 0.84 -7.44 27.73
N PRO A 411 0.76 -6.64 26.66
CA PRO A 411 0.46 -7.15 25.34
C PRO A 411 1.67 -7.90 24.77
N TYR A 412 1.46 -9.01 24.09
CA TYR A 412 2.54 -9.83 23.55
C TYR A 412 2.92 -9.34 22.15
N HIS A 413 3.68 -8.25 22.09
CA HIS A 413 4.25 -7.76 20.83
C HIS A 413 5.70 -8.24 20.63
N PRO A 414 6.16 -8.35 19.37
CA PRO A 414 7.59 -8.46 19.08
C PRO A 414 8.36 -7.29 19.68
N ILE A 415 9.47 -7.60 20.37
CA ILE A 415 10.37 -6.60 20.95
C ILE A 415 11.36 -6.18 19.87
N GLU A 416 11.44 -4.88 19.59
CA GLU A 416 12.40 -4.33 18.64
C GLU A 416 13.77 -4.14 19.31
N ASN A 417 14.83 -4.57 18.63
CA ASN A 417 16.20 -4.33 19.12
C ASN A 417 16.54 -2.85 18.96
N LYS A 418 16.72 -2.14 20.08
CA LYS A 418 17.19 -0.76 20.04
C LYS A 418 18.65 -0.70 19.59
N LYS A 419 18.94 0.24 18.67
CA LYS A 419 20.31 0.58 18.27
C LYS A 419 21.08 1.34 19.35
N ALA A 420 20.39 1.95 20.31
CA ALA A 420 21.01 2.77 21.36
C ALA A 420 21.33 1.94 22.61
N PHE A 421 22.62 1.65 22.81
CA PHE A 421 23.16 0.83 23.90
C PHE A 421 22.78 1.27 25.33
N PHE A 422 22.37 2.52 25.54
CA PHE A 422 22.14 3.10 26.88
C PHE A 422 20.66 3.30 27.27
N SER A 423 19.70 2.88 26.44
CA SER A 423 18.28 3.02 26.75
C SER A 423 17.72 1.69 27.26
N ASN A 424 17.43 1.60 28.56
CA ASN A 424 16.76 0.44 29.17
C ASN A 424 15.27 0.34 28.81
N ALA A 425 14.77 1.28 28.00
CA ALA A 425 13.37 1.25 27.58
C ALA A 425 13.19 0.24 26.44
N ILE A 426 12.17 -0.61 26.53
CA ILE A 426 11.80 -1.53 25.45
C ILE A 426 10.98 -0.75 24.41
N GLN A 427 11.18 -1.08 23.14
CA GLN A 427 10.28 -0.68 22.06
C GLN A 427 9.60 -1.93 21.50
N PHE A 428 8.28 -1.85 21.28
CA PHE A 428 7.52 -2.94 20.67
C PHE A 428 7.14 -2.56 19.25
N ASN A 429 7.10 -3.57 18.39
CA ASN A 429 6.48 -3.45 17.09
C ASN A 429 4.96 -3.55 17.24
N LEU A 430 4.27 -2.40 17.25
CA LEU A 430 2.81 -2.36 17.40
C LEU A 430 2.07 -2.78 16.13
N ASP A 431 2.73 -2.92 14.98
CA ASP A 431 2.09 -3.44 13.76
C ASP A 431 1.78 -4.95 13.88
N LYS A 432 2.44 -5.67 14.80
CA LYS A 432 2.32 -7.12 14.96
C LYS A 432 1.90 -7.50 16.37
N VAL A 433 0.93 -8.40 16.50
CA VAL A 433 0.51 -8.99 17.77
C VAL A 433 0.86 -10.49 17.78
N GLY A 434 1.44 -10.96 18.87
CA GLY A 434 1.76 -12.37 19.08
C GLY A 434 0.53 -13.21 19.45
N LYS A 435 0.76 -14.51 19.65
CA LYS A 435 -0.25 -15.44 20.18
C LYS A 435 0.33 -16.13 21.43
N PRO A 436 -0.35 -16.09 22.60
CA PRO A 436 -1.59 -15.35 22.89
C PRO A 436 -1.40 -13.83 22.73
N ALA A 437 -2.47 -13.07 22.58
CA ALA A 437 -2.37 -11.64 22.28
C ALA A 437 -1.79 -10.81 23.44
N TYR A 438 -1.96 -11.28 24.68
CA TYR A 438 -1.42 -10.66 25.88
C TYR A 438 -1.15 -11.72 26.96
N PHE A 439 -0.43 -11.33 27.99
CA PHE A 439 -0.28 -12.07 29.23
C PHE A 439 -0.74 -11.22 30.42
N SER A 440 -1.33 -11.85 31.43
CA SER A 440 -1.76 -11.20 32.67
C SER A 440 -0.96 -11.70 33.86
N TYR A 441 -0.63 -10.79 34.77
CA TYR A 441 0.17 -11.06 35.96
C TYR A 441 -0.53 -10.55 37.21
N GLU A 442 -0.59 -11.36 38.26
CA GLU A 442 -1.07 -10.94 39.56
C GLU A 442 0.04 -10.22 40.33
N ILE A 443 -0.29 -9.09 40.94
CA ILE A 443 0.64 -8.35 41.80
C ILE A 443 0.46 -8.85 43.24
N ASP A 444 1.49 -9.50 43.79
CA ASP A 444 1.57 -9.76 45.23
C ASP A 444 2.40 -8.65 45.89
N GLU A 445 1.73 -7.68 46.53
CA GLU A 445 2.42 -6.59 47.23
C GLU A 445 3.14 -7.06 48.50
N ASN A 446 2.71 -8.18 49.11
CA ASN A 446 3.32 -8.70 50.34
C ASN A 446 4.63 -9.42 50.05
N VAL A 447 4.61 -10.24 48.99
CA VAL A 447 5.80 -11.00 48.54
C VAL A 447 6.63 -10.18 47.56
N LYS A 448 6.13 -9.01 47.13
CA LYS A 448 6.76 -8.15 46.11
C LYS A 448 7.08 -8.98 44.87
N SER A 449 6.05 -9.56 44.26
CA SER A 449 6.22 -10.41 43.08
C SER A 449 5.12 -10.22 42.05
N LEU A 450 5.47 -10.52 40.80
CA LEU A 450 4.54 -10.60 39.68
C LEU A 450 4.43 -12.07 39.27
N ASN A 451 3.23 -12.64 39.34
CA ASN A 451 3.01 -14.06 39.10
C ASN A 451 2.10 -14.26 37.88
N SER A 452 2.52 -15.16 36.98
CA SER A 452 1.70 -15.62 35.85
C SER A 452 1.02 -16.95 36.20
N GLU A 453 -0.19 -17.15 35.68
CA GLU A 453 -0.89 -18.43 35.77
C GLU A 453 -0.33 -19.49 34.80
N THR A 454 0.43 -19.06 33.77
CA THR A 454 0.97 -19.94 32.73
C THR A 454 2.49 -19.86 32.66
N THR A 455 3.14 -20.96 32.25
CA THR A 455 4.59 -21.00 32.02
C THR A 455 5.00 -20.09 30.88
N ALA A 456 4.24 -20.02 29.78
CA ALA A 456 4.45 -19.05 28.70
C ALA A 456 4.50 -17.61 29.20
N GLY A 457 3.55 -17.21 30.07
CA GLY A 457 3.56 -15.89 30.69
C GLY A 457 4.77 -15.68 31.60
N SER A 458 5.16 -16.68 32.40
CA SER A 458 6.38 -16.58 33.23
C SER A 458 7.65 -16.43 32.40
N LEU A 459 7.78 -17.19 31.29
CA LEU A 459 8.88 -17.06 30.35
C LEU A 459 8.90 -15.66 29.71
N TYR A 460 7.73 -15.13 29.33
CA TYR A 460 7.63 -13.80 28.74
C TYR A 460 7.98 -12.70 29.75
N LEU A 461 7.52 -12.81 30.99
CA LEU A 461 7.88 -11.92 32.07
C LEU A 461 9.38 -11.93 32.34
N ALA A 462 10.01 -13.11 32.38
CA ALA A 462 11.45 -13.23 32.52
C ALA A 462 12.19 -12.54 31.36
N LEU A 463 11.69 -12.69 30.13
CA LEU A 463 12.26 -12.01 28.95
C LEU A 463 12.16 -10.49 29.08
N LEU A 464 11.03 -9.97 29.56
CA LEU A 464 10.86 -8.54 29.79
C LEU A 464 11.85 -8.04 30.85
N TYR A 465 11.97 -8.72 31.99
CA TYR A 465 12.96 -8.39 33.01
C TYR A 465 14.38 -8.40 32.47
N PHE A 466 14.74 -9.41 31.67
CA PHE A 466 16.03 -9.49 31.00
C PHE A 466 16.29 -8.30 30.07
N LYS A 467 15.27 -7.86 29.32
CA LYS A 467 15.35 -6.77 28.34
C LYS A 467 15.33 -5.37 28.96
N THR A 468 14.63 -5.19 30.09
CA THR A 468 14.66 -3.95 30.90
C THR A 468 15.77 -3.95 31.96
N ALA A 469 16.56 -5.02 32.07
CA ALA A 469 17.43 -5.22 33.23
C ALA A 469 18.45 -4.09 33.40
N THR A 470 18.53 -3.58 34.62
CA THR A 470 19.60 -2.71 35.11
C THR A 470 20.40 -3.43 36.17
N LEU A 471 21.59 -2.91 36.49
CA LEU A 471 22.35 -3.37 37.66
C LEU A 471 21.81 -2.78 38.97
N ASP A 472 21.04 -1.70 38.87
CA ASP A 472 20.34 -1.11 40.00
C ASP A 472 19.24 -2.04 40.52
N LYS A 473 19.07 -2.04 41.84
CA LYS A 473 17.99 -2.79 42.49
C LYS A 473 16.65 -2.14 42.19
N ASP A 474 15.71 -2.97 41.80
CA ASP A 474 14.32 -2.59 41.66
C ASP A 474 13.74 -2.23 43.04
N ALA A 475 13.11 -1.06 43.16
CA ALA A 475 12.59 -0.58 44.44
C ALA A 475 11.42 -1.43 44.96
N PHE A 476 10.67 -2.05 44.05
CA PHE A 476 9.57 -2.94 44.39
C PHE A 476 10.11 -4.32 44.78
N LEU A 477 10.98 -4.92 43.97
CA LEU A 477 11.45 -6.32 44.14
C LEU A 477 12.68 -6.48 45.04
N GLU A 478 13.42 -5.40 45.33
CA GLU A 478 14.70 -5.39 46.06
C GLU A 478 15.83 -6.21 45.41
N MET A 479 15.63 -6.64 44.17
CA MET A 479 16.56 -7.39 43.33
C MET A 479 16.82 -6.63 42.03
N ASN A 480 17.96 -6.86 41.37
CA ASN A 480 18.17 -6.32 40.03
C ASN A 480 17.40 -7.15 38.96
N GLY A 481 17.16 -6.58 37.79
CA GLY A 481 16.33 -7.23 36.75
C GLY A 481 16.86 -8.60 36.30
N TYR A 482 18.18 -8.81 36.31
CA TYR A 482 18.77 -10.10 35.96
C TYR A 482 18.53 -11.18 37.03
N GLU A 483 18.60 -10.81 38.30
CA GLU A 483 18.28 -11.71 39.42
C GLU A 483 16.81 -12.15 39.36
N VAL A 484 15.90 -11.19 39.14
CA VAL A 484 14.46 -11.45 39.01
C VAL A 484 14.19 -12.37 37.82
N CYS A 485 14.77 -12.08 36.66
CA CYS A 485 14.69 -12.94 35.48
C CYS A 485 15.13 -14.37 35.82
N ALA A 486 16.27 -14.53 36.49
CA ALA A 486 16.77 -15.84 36.84
C ALA A 486 15.79 -16.57 37.78
N GLU A 487 15.26 -15.91 38.80
CA GLU A 487 14.30 -16.50 39.74
C GLU A 487 13.00 -16.93 39.06
N ILE A 488 12.47 -16.13 38.14
CA ILE A 488 11.29 -16.53 37.36
C ILE A 488 11.61 -17.75 36.49
N LEU A 489 12.77 -17.81 35.83
CA LEU A 489 13.14 -18.97 35.00
C LEU A 489 13.22 -20.29 35.80
N LYS A 490 13.46 -20.25 37.11
CA LYS A 490 13.39 -21.47 37.95
C LYS A 490 11.99 -22.07 38.01
N THR A 491 10.97 -21.21 37.97
CA THR A 491 9.57 -21.65 38.06
C THR A 491 9.02 -22.11 36.70
N CYS A 492 9.73 -21.81 35.61
CA CYS A 492 9.36 -22.23 34.25
C CYS A 492 9.71 -23.69 33.93
N TRP A 493 10.31 -24.44 34.85
CA TRP A 493 10.65 -25.84 34.64
C TRP A 493 9.41 -26.69 34.34
N GLN A 494 9.49 -27.52 33.31
CA GLN A 494 8.48 -28.50 32.95
C GLN A 494 9.14 -29.84 32.60
N ASN A 495 8.44 -30.95 32.87
CA ASN A 495 8.87 -32.32 32.51
C ASN A 495 8.33 -32.76 31.14
N CYS A 496 7.93 -31.82 30.30
CA CYS A 496 7.40 -32.05 28.95
C CYS A 496 8.00 -31.04 27.98
N GLN A 497 7.81 -31.28 26.68
CA GLN A 497 8.25 -30.36 25.64
C GLN A 497 7.51 -29.01 25.77
N TYR A 498 8.24 -27.90 25.59
CA TYR A 498 7.62 -26.59 25.51
C TYR A 498 6.77 -26.47 24.25
N SER A 499 5.62 -25.81 24.38
CA SER A 499 4.80 -25.41 23.24
C SER A 499 5.56 -24.45 22.32
N ASP A 500 5.11 -24.33 21.07
CA ASP A 500 5.72 -23.40 20.10
C ASP A 500 5.81 -21.97 20.64
N ILE A 501 4.84 -21.53 21.44
CA ILE A 501 4.81 -20.19 22.03
C ILE A 501 5.92 -20.04 23.06
N GLU A 502 6.00 -20.99 24.01
CA GLU A 502 7.01 -21.01 25.07
C GLU A 502 8.42 -21.11 24.46
N PHE A 503 8.59 -22.00 23.48
CA PHE A 503 9.83 -22.19 22.76
C PHE A 503 10.26 -20.92 22.01
N ASN A 504 9.35 -20.28 21.28
CA ASN A 504 9.64 -19.01 20.59
C ASN A 504 10.03 -17.89 21.57
N ILE A 505 9.46 -17.85 22.78
CA ILE A 505 9.87 -16.89 23.82
C ILE A 505 11.30 -17.19 24.29
N ILE A 506 11.65 -18.47 24.48
CA ILE A 506 13.02 -18.90 24.82
C ILE A 506 14.01 -18.45 23.74
N LEU A 507 13.68 -18.63 22.46
CA LEU A 507 14.55 -18.22 21.34
C LEU A 507 14.87 -16.73 21.35
N LYS A 508 13.90 -15.88 21.71
CA LYS A 508 14.09 -14.42 21.78
C LYS A 508 15.14 -13.99 22.80
N PHE A 509 15.48 -14.80 23.80
CA PHE A 509 16.62 -14.51 24.68
C PHE A 509 17.95 -14.54 23.92
N PHE A 510 18.12 -15.50 23.00
CA PHE A 510 19.36 -15.68 22.23
C PHE A 510 19.49 -14.65 21.09
N GLU A 511 18.38 -14.23 20.49
CA GLU A 511 18.37 -13.17 19.47
C GLU A 511 18.85 -11.82 20.02
N SER A 512 18.68 -11.58 21.33
CA SER A 512 19.09 -10.34 22.02
C SER A 512 20.58 -10.05 21.97
N THR A 513 21.40 -11.09 21.89
CA THR A 513 22.83 -11.01 22.20
C THR A 513 23.73 -10.98 20.98
N CYS A 514 23.17 -10.93 19.77
CA CYS A 514 23.94 -10.94 18.54
C CYS A 514 23.65 -9.68 17.69
N PRO A 515 24.37 -8.56 17.92
CA PRO A 515 24.07 -7.31 17.21
C PRO A 515 24.51 -7.26 15.74
N ASP A 516 25.32 -8.19 15.22
CA ASP A 516 26.13 -7.93 14.00
C ASP A 516 26.28 -9.10 12.98
N LEU A 517 25.26 -9.93 12.72
CA LEU A 517 25.35 -11.00 11.70
C LEU A 517 24.57 -10.75 10.39
N GLU A 518 24.13 -9.51 10.10
CA GLU A 518 23.50 -9.15 8.81
C GLU A 518 24.51 -8.69 7.73
N LYS A 519 25.67 -9.34 7.61
CA LYS A 519 26.48 -9.30 6.38
C LYS A 519 26.44 -10.69 5.72
N PRO A 520 26.22 -10.78 4.40
CA PRO A 520 26.11 -12.06 3.72
C PRO A 520 27.38 -12.88 3.93
N TRP A 521 27.21 -14.12 4.40
CA TRP A 521 28.28 -15.07 4.74
C TRP A 521 29.18 -15.43 3.54
N SER A 522 28.80 -15.02 2.32
CA SER A 522 29.48 -15.40 1.07
C SER A 522 30.84 -14.72 0.82
N ASN A 523 31.25 -13.72 1.62
CA ASN A 523 32.47 -12.94 1.34
C ASN A 523 33.68 -13.29 2.22
N TYR A 524 33.60 -14.32 3.09
CA TYR A 524 34.67 -14.64 4.04
C TYR A 524 35.14 -16.11 3.99
N ALA A 525 35.30 -16.68 2.79
CA ALA A 525 35.77 -18.05 2.57
C ALA A 525 37.28 -18.28 2.86
N GLY A 526 37.88 -17.55 3.80
CA GLY A 526 39.32 -17.67 4.09
C GLY A 526 39.76 -17.22 5.49
N LYS A 527 38.81 -16.82 6.34
CA LYS A 527 39.06 -16.46 7.76
C LYS A 527 38.17 -17.26 8.71
N GLU A 528 37.65 -18.40 8.26
CA GLU A 528 36.64 -19.16 8.98
C GLU A 528 37.18 -19.68 10.32
N GLU A 529 38.45 -20.09 10.43
CA GLU A 529 38.98 -20.67 11.67
C GLU A 529 39.32 -19.65 12.78
N GLU A 530 39.77 -18.44 12.43
CA GLU A 530 40.07 -17.39 13.41
C GLU A 530 38.84 -16.54 13.78
N MET A 531 37.89 -16.36 12.85
CA MET A 531 36.60 -15.77 13.17
C MET A 531 35.67 -16.74 13.90
N PHE A 532 35.72 -18.06 13.64
CA PHE A 532 34.99 -19.01 14.50
C PHE A 532 35.51 -19.00 15.93
N LYS A 533 36.82 -18.90 16.15
CA LYS A 533 37.40 -18.81 17.52
C LYS A 533 37.05 -17.53 18.26
N SER A 534 36.70 -16.44 17.55
CA SER A 534 36.25 -15.18 18.17
C SER A 534 34.73 -15.04 18.24
N ALA A 535 33.97 -15.70 17.35
CA ALA A 535 32.51 -15.74 17.36
C ALA A 535 31.92 -16.83 18.28
N THR A 536 32.66 -17.90 18.60
CA THR A 536 32.31 -18.81 19.72
C THR A 536 32.41 -18.12 21.10
N HIS A 537 33.02 -16.94 21.15
CA HIS A 537 32.96 -16.00 22.29
C HIS A 537 31.93 -14.87 22.09
N GLY A 538 31.01 -15.01 21.13
CA GLY A 538 29.94 -14.04 20.83
C GLY A 538 28.85 -13.93 21.89
N LEU A 539 28.85 -14.82 22.88
CA LEU A 539 28.39 -14.46 24.22
C LEU A 539 29.55 -13.66 24.83
N ASN A 540 29.54 -12.34 24.65
CA ASN A 540 30.31 -11.43 25.50
C ASN A 540 29.34 -10.90 26.58
N PRO A 541 28.85 -11.74 27.52
CA PRO A 541 28.05 -11.22 28.61
C PRO A 541 29.01 -10.38 29.44
N HIS A 542 28.95 -9.07 29.27
CA HIS A 542 29.68 -8.13 30.12
C HIS A 542 29.31 -8.28 31.62
N HIS A 543 28.39 -9.19 31.97
CA HIS A 543 27.91 -9.44 33.33
C HIS A 543 27.69 -10.94 33.64
N ARG A 544 28.20 -11.40 34.78
CA ARG A 544 28.06 -12.79 35.30
C ARG A 544 26.61 -13.29 35.35
N ASN A 545 25.65 -12.39 35.58
CA ASN A 545 24.24 -12.75 35.69
C ASN A 545 23.62 -13.17 34.35
N THR A 546 24.08 -12.59 33.23
CA THR A 546 23.60 -12.96 31.89
C THR A 546 24.00 -14.40 31.54
N TYR A 547 25.22 -14.80 31.92
CA TYR A 547 25.67 -16.19 31.74
C TYR A 547 24.82 -17.18 32.54
N ALA A 548 24.49 -16.85 33.80
CA ALA A 548 23.63 -17.67 34.62
C ALA A 548 22.21 -17.84 34.03
N ILE A 549 21.67 -16.79 33.40
CA ILE A 549 20.38 -16.85 32.68
C ILE A 549 20.46 -17.80 31.49
N PHE A 550 21.51 -17.71 30.65
CA PHE A 550 21.67 -18.60 29.51
C PHE A 550 21.85 -20.06 29.90
N LEU A 551 22.65 -20.34 30.94
CA LEU A 551 22.76 -21.69 31.48
C LEU A 551 21.42 -22.23 31.97
N ARG A 552 20.59 -21.40 32.60
CA ARG A 552 19.23 -21.80 33.00
C ARG A 552 18.34 -22.09 31.80
N LEU A 553 18.37 -21.26 30.76
CA LEU A 553 17.61 -21.50 29.52
C LEU A 553 18.03 -22.82 28.85
N ILE A 554 19.33 -23.10 28.79
CA ILE A 554 19.86 -24.37 28.26
C ILE A 554 19.38 -25.54 29.13
N TYR A 555 19.43 -25.41 30.46
CA TYR A 555 18.94 -26.43 31.37
C TYR A 555 17.44 -26.72 31.21
N LEU A 556 16.62 -25.67 31.01
CA LEU A 556 15.20 -25.81 30.69
C LEU A 556 14.99 -26.62 29.40
N LEU A 557 15.73 -26.30 28.33
CA LEU A 557 15.64 -27.00 27.05
C LEU A 557 16.07 -28.47 27.15
N LEU A 558 17.20 -28.75 27.81
CA LEU A 558 17.69 -30.11 28.03
C LEU A 558 16.68 -30.96 28.79
N SER A 559 16.01 -30.38 29.77
CA SER A 559 15.09 -31.10 30.66
C SER A 559 13.70 -31.30 30.07
N SER A 560 13.33 -30.50 29.07
CA SER A 560 12.12 -30.67 28.27
C SER A 560 12.23 -31.72 27.16
N TYR A 561 13.40 -32.37 27.01
CA TYR A 561 13.74 -33.30 25.92
C TYR A 561 13.69 -32.68 24.52
N GLN A 562 13.67 -31.34 24.39
CA GLN A 562 13.79 -30.62 23.11
C GLN A 562 15.27 -30.36 22.77
N THR A 563 16.08 -31.43 22.78
CA THR A 563 17.53 -31.34 22.50
C THR A 563 17.85 -31.18 21.02
N ASP A 564 16.90 -31.49 20.14
CA ASP A 564 17.09 -31.44 18.69
C ASP A 564 17.44 -30.02 18.20
N PHE A 565 16.97 -28.98 18.90
CA PHE A 565 17.33 -27.59 18.60
C PHE A 565 18.80 -27.25 18.92
N LEU A 566 19.43 -27.97 19.85
CA LEU A 566 20.85 -27.83 20.15
C LEU A 566 21.73 -28.53 19.08
N ILE A 567 21.13 -29.22 18.11
CA ILE A 567 21.85 -29.95 17.07
C ILE A 567 21.58 -29.23 15.75
N LYS A 568 22.59 -28.57 15.17
CA LYS A 568 22.43 -27.99 13.82
C LYS A 568 22.18 -29.11 12.79
N PRO A 569 21.42 -28.84 11.71
CA PRO A 569 21.18 -29.81 10.62
C PRO A 569 22.48 -30.27 9.93
N ASP A 570 23.56 -29.51 10.07
CA ASP A 570 24.83 -29.71 9.38
C ASP A 570 25.76 -30.73 10.08
N GLY A 571 25.28 -31.44 11.10
CA GLY A 571 26.07 -32.43 11.85
C GLY A 571 27.10 -31.83 12.82
N ILE A 572 27.20 -30.51 12.91
CA ILE A 572 27.92 -29.82 13.98
C ILE A 572 26.96 -29.68 15.16
N SER A 573 26.97 -30.68 16.03
CA SER A 573 26.37 -30.61 17.36
C SER A 573 26.84 -29.35 18.10
N PHE A 574 26.03 -28.81 19.04
CA PHE A 574 26.53 -28.00 20.16
C PHE A 574 27.47 -28.86 21.05
N GLN A 575 28.55 -29.41 20.49
CA GLN A 575 29.58 -30.18 21.19
C GLN A 575 30.29 -29.31 22.25
N LEU A 576 30.13 -27.98 22.19
CA LEU A 576 30.69 -27.01 23.12
C LEU A 576 30.08 -27.04 24.54
N LEU A 577 28.92 -27.68 24.75
CA LEU A 577 28.30 -27.73 26.09
C LEU A 577 28.77 -28.92 26.94
N LEU A 578 29.29 -29.98 26.34
CA LEU A 578 29.82 -31.15 27.08
C LEU A 578 31.28 -30.98 27.50
N ASP A 579 32.06 -30.15 26.79
CA ASP A 579 33.45 -29.84 27.18
C ASP A 579 33.55 -28.97 28.45
N PHE A 580 32.43 -28.41 28.93
CA PHE A 580 32.37 -27.62 30.18
C PHE A 580 32.35 -28.46 31.46
N GLN A 581 32.20 -29.80 31.38
CA GLN A 581 32.34 -30.66 32.57
C GLN A 581 33.80 -30.85 33.02
N GLY A 582 34.79 -30.32 32.28
CA GLY A 582 36.21 -30.46 32.59
C GLY A 582 36.88 -29.25 33.28
N SER A 583 36.14 -28.22 33.69
CA SER A 583 36.74 -26.99 34.25
C SER A 583 35.90 -26.33 35.33
N TYR A 584 35.73 -27.03 36.46
CA TYR A 584 35.46 -26.44 37.77
C TYR A 584 36.16 -27.24 38.86
#